data_AF-A0A937IK97-F1
#
_entry.id   AF-A0A937IK97-F1
#
_cell.length_a   1.000
_cell.length_b   1.000
_cell.length_c   1.000
_cell.angle_alpha   90.00
_cell.angle_beta   90.00
_cell.angle_gamma   90.00
#
_symmetry.space_group_name_H-M   'P 1'
#
loop_
_entity.id
_entity.type
_entity.pdbx_description
1 polymer ?
#
loop_
_entity_poly.entity_id
_entity_poly.type
_entity_poly.pdbx_seq_one_letter_code
_entity_poly.pdbx_strand_id
1 'polypeptide(L)' 'MPALTTPICDFGWKAPDFELIGTDGTNHSLTSIHGKNGT' A
#
# COMPACT_ATOMS: atom_id res chain seq x y z
N MET A 1 3.56 25.81 5.96
CA MET A 1 3.77 26.10 4.53
C MET A 1 3.11 24.98 3.74
N PRO A 2 2.09 25.24 2.90
CA PRO A 2 1.49 24.18 2.09
C PRO A 2 2.47 23.71 1.00
N ALA A 3 2.45 22.43 0.65
CA ALA A 3 3.22 21.91 -0.48
C ALA A 3 2.60 22.46 -1.78
N LEU A 4 3.29 23.38 -2.45
CA LEU A 4 2.83 24.04 -3.67
C LEU A 4 2.95 23.16 -4.93
N THR A 5 3.64 22.03 -4.81
CA THR A 5 3.75 20.99 -5.84
C THR A 5 2.79 19.85 -5.53
N THR A 6 1.87 19.56 -6.45
CA THR A 6 1.06 18.35 -6.38
C THR A 6 1.97 17.13 -6.48
N PRO A 7 1.93 16.18 -5.53
CA PRO A 7 2.67 14.94 -5.68
C PRO A 7 2.21 14.29 -6.98
N ILE A 8 3.16 13.99 -7.86
CA ILE A 8 2.88 13.17 -9.02
C ILE A 8 2.52 11.79 -8.47
N CYS A 9 1.34 11.31 -8.83
CA CYS A 9 0.93 9.95 -8.52
C CYS A 9 1.41 9.06 -9.66
N ASP A 10 2.25 8.08 -9.33
CA ASP A 10 2.73 7.07 -10.28
C ASP A 10 1.65 6.01 -10.51
N PHE A 11 0.61 6.40 -11.24
CA PHE A 11 -0.47 5.49 -11.62
C PHE A 11 0.08 4.30 -12.42
N GLY A 12 -0.35 3.10 -12.05
CA GLY A 12 0.12 1.84 -12.67
C GLY A 12 1.34 1.22 -11.99
N TRP A 13 1.91 1.84 -10.95
CA TRP A 13 2.89 1.18 -10.12
C TRP A 13 2.25 0.02 -9.34
N LYS A 14 2.78 -1.19 -9.55
CA LYS A 14 2.53 -2.37 -8.74
C LYS A 14 2.88 -2.15 -7.26
N ALA A 15 1.92 -2.39 -6.37
CA ALA A 15 2.13 -2.23 -4.93
C ALA A 15 3.34 -3.05 -4.44
N PRO A 16 4.26 -2.43 -3.67
CA PRO A 16 5.41 -3.13 -3.11
C PRO A 16 4.95 -4.12 -2.03
N ASP A 17 5.70 -5.20 -1.88
CA ASP A 17 5.44 -6.16 -0.81
C ASP A 17 5.68 -5.52 0.57
N PHE A 18 4.92 -5.94 1.56
CA PHE A 18 5.01 -5.45 2.92
C PHE A 18 4.55 -6.53 3.89
N GLU A 19 5.04 -6.45 5.13
CA GLU A 19 4.54 -7.20 6.27
C GLU A 19 4.41 -6.24 7.46
N LEU A 20 3.19 -6.02 7.92
CA LEU A 20 2.87 -5.08 8.98
C LEU A 20 1.94 -5.71 10.00
N ILE A 21 2.24 -5.53 11.29
CA ILE A 21 1.39 -6.00 12.37
C ILE A 21 0.22 -5.04 12.55
N GLY A 22 -1.00 -5.56 12.47
CA GLY A 22 -2.23 -4.83 12.72
C GLY A 22 -2.40 -4.46 14.20
N THR A 23 -3.31 -3.54 14.48
CA THR A 23 -3.64 -3.13 15.87
C THR A 23 -4.25 -4.27 16.69
N ASP A 24 -4.73 -5.31 16.01
CA ASP A 24 -5.23 -6.57 16.53
C ASP A 24 -4.11 -7.62 16.79
N GLY A 25 -2.87 -7.31 16.42
CA GLY A 25 -1.71 -8.19 16.59
C GLY A 25 -1.50 -9.19 15.45
N THR A 26 -2.34 -9.17 14.41
CA THR A 26 -2.22 -10.05 13.25
C THR A 26 -1.20 -9.51 12.25
N ASN A 27 -0.39 -10.38 11.65
CA ASN A 27 0.50 -9.96 10.57
C ASN A 27 -0.28 -9.82 9.26
N HIS A 28 -0.20 -8.65 8.63
CA HIS A 28 -0.80 -8.37 7.34
C HIS A 28 0.27 -8.19 6.28
N SER A 29 0.22 -9.03 5.26
CA SER A 29 1.04 -8.90 4.06
C SER A 29 0.19 -8.53 2.86
N LEU A 30 0.83 -7.96 1.82
CA LEU A 30 0.17 -7.71 0.53
C LEU A 30 -0.48 -9.01 0.02
N THR A 31 0.25 -10.13 0.09
CA THR A 31 -0.23 -11.47 -0.30
C THR A 31 -1.39 -12.00 0.53
N SER A 32 -1.61 -11.51 1.74
CA SER A 32 -2.74 -11.94 2.58
C SER A 32 -3.99 -11.10 2.34
N ILE A 33 -3.84 -9.84 1.92
CA ILE A 33 -4.96 -8.88 1.85
C ILE A 33 -5.33 -8.48 0.41
N HIS A 34 -4.52 -8.86 -0.57
CA HIS A 34 -4.81 -8.54 -1.97
C HIS A 34 -6.13 -9.17 -2.44
N GLY A 35 -6.95 -8.38 -3.12
CA GLY A 35 -8.17 -8.85 -3.75
C GLY A 35 -7.91 -9.56 -5.08
N LYS A 36 -8.97 -10.05 -5.73
CA LYS A 36 -8.89 -10.79 -7.01
C LYS A 36 -8.11 -10.07 -8.13
N ASN A 37 -8.03 -8.73 -8.08
CA ASN A 37 -7.31 -7.89 -9.06
C ASN A 37 -6.08 -7.20 -8.46
N GLY A 38 -5.69 -7.51 -7.22
CA GLY A 38 -4.46 -7.01 -6.60
C GLY A 38 -3.32 -7.95 -6.95
N THR A 39 -2.68 -7.76 -8.09
CA THR A 39 -1.49 -8.52 -8.49
C THR A 39 -0.22 -7.80 -8.15
#